data_AF-A0A4R4KTP9-F1
#
_entry.id   AF-A0A4R4KTP9-F1
#
_cell.length_a   1.000
_cell.length_b   1.000
_cell.length_c   1.000
_cell.angle_alpha   90.00
_cell.angle_beta   90.00
_cell.angle_gamma   90.00
#
_symmetry.space_group_name_H-M   'P 1'
#
loop_
_entity.id
_entity.type
_entity.pdbx_description
1 polymer ?
#
loop_
_entity_poly.entity_id
_entity_poly.type
_entity_poly.pdbx_seq_one_letter_code
_entity_poly.pdbx_strand_id
1 'polypeptide(L)'
;RQARGVIRDWAYTARTGRFPSLDGVDAEAAVRRLTTPVLAVSMDDDSFTPHATLDHLCAKLTAAPVTRARYTVAEAGAPLDHFVWVRAGGPLARRVADFAAALTPPA
;
A
#
# COMPACT_ATOMS: atom_id res chain seq x y z
N ARG A 1 15.84 0.84 17.59
CA ARG A 1 16.22 2.24 17.28
C ARG A 1 16.38 2.36 15.78
N GLN A 2 15.78 3.35 15.13
CA GLN A 2 15.95 3.57 13.68
C GLN A 2 17.11 4.53 13.38
N ALA A 3 17.70 4.42 12.19
CA ALA A 3 18.79 5.29 11.75
C ALA A 3 18.31 6.72 11.50
N ARG A 4 19.18 7.72 11.71
CA ARG A 4 18.83 9.15 11.54
C ARG A 4 18.36 9.48 10.13
N GLY A 5 18.98 8.87 9.11
CA GLY A 5 18.58 9.05 7.70
C GLY A 5 17.14 8.62 7.46
N VAL A 6 16.78 7.39 7.88
CA VAL A 6 15.42 6.85 7.77
C VAL A 6 14.39 7.78 8.41
N ILE A 7 14.65 8.29 9.61
CA ILE A 7 13.73 9.22 10.29
C ILE A 7 13.55 10.52 9.49
N ARG A 8 14.64 11.08 8.95
CA ARG A 8 14.58 12.30 8.11
C ARG A 8 13.74 12.08 6.86
N ASP A 9 13.93 10.94 6.20
CA ASP A 9 13.29 10.61 4.94
C ASP A 9 11.79 10.32 5.13
N TRP A 10 11.43 9.64 6.23
CA TRP A 10 10.04 9.52 6.66
C TRP A 10 9.40 10.87 6.95
N ALA A 11 10.10 11.74 7.69
CA ALA A 11 9.58 13.05 8.02
C ALA A 11 9.39 13.93 6.76
N TYR A 12 10.28 13.81 5.76
CA TYR A 12 10.09 14.45 4.46
C TYR A 12 8.82 13.96 3.76
N THR A 13 8.63 12.63 3.71
CA THR A 13 7.46 12.01 3.09
C THR A 13 6.16 12.42 3.79
N ALA A 14 6.13 12.38 5.12
CA ALA A 14 4.97 12.76 5.91
C ALA A 14 4.57 14.24 5.73
N ARG A 15 5.53 15.15 5.60
CA ARG A 15 5.25 16.59 5.44
C ARG A 15 4.90 16.99 4.01
N THR A 16 5.44 16.30 3.01
CA THR A 16 5.35 16.74 1.61
C THR A 16 4.48 15.83 0.75
N GLY A 17 4.19 14.62 1.22
CA GLY A 17 3.58 13.57 0.42
C GLY A 17 4.46 13.11 -0.75
N ARG A 18 5.77 13.38 -0.72
CA ARG A 18 6.74 13.00 -1.77
C ARG A 18 7.83 12.10 -1.22
N PHE A 19 8.31 11.16 -2.02
CA PHE A 19 9.50 10.40 -1.69
C PHE A 19 10.76 11.24 -1.88
N PRO A 20 11.72 11.19 -0.95
CA PRO A 20 13.02 11.83 -1.14
C PRO A 20 13.84 11.07 -2.19
N SER A 21 14.98 11.64 -2.61
CA SER A 21 15.97 10.85 -3.32
C SER A 21 16.59 9.83 -2.37
N LEU A 22 16.58 8.57 -2.78
CA LEU A 22 17.08 7.44 -2.00
C LEU A 22 18.33 6.90 -2.69
N ASP A 23 19.50 7.06 -2.07
CA ASP A 23 20.79 6.60 -2.61
C ASP A 23 21.05 7.06 -4.06
N GLY A 24 20.70 8.31 -4.36
CA GLY A 24 20.85 8.91 -5.69
C GLY A 24 19.74 8.55 -6.68
N VAL A 25 18.78 7.73 -6.28
CA VAL A 25 17.60 7.39 -7.08
C VAL A 25 16.51 8.43 -6.86
N ASP A 26 15.93 8.94 -7.94
CA ASP A 26 14.65 9.66 -7.89
C ASP A 26 13.52 8.65 -7.69
N ALA A 27 13.14 8.44 -6.44
CA ALA A 27 12.11 7.47 -6.06
C ALA A 27 10.72 7.86 -6.60
N GLU A 28 10.40 9.16 -6.72
CA GLU A 28 9.14 9.60 -7.32
C GLU A 28 9.06 9.20 -8.79
N ALA A 29 10.12 9.46 -9.55
CA ALA A 29 10.18 9.06 -10.95
C ALA A 29 10.20 7.53 -11.11
N ALA A 30 10.88 6.81 -10.21
CA ALA A 30 10.91 5.35 -10.24
C ALA A 30 9.52 4.73 -10.01
N VAL A 31 8.77 5.20 -9.00
CA VAL A 31 7.42 4.71 -8.70
C VAL A 31 6.46 4.95 -9.86
N ARG A 32 6.56 6.09 -10.55
CA ARG A 32 5.72 6.41 -11.73
C ARG A 32 5.91 5.47 -12.91
N ARG A 33 7.08 4.84 -13.03
CA ARG A 33 7.45 3.92 -14.12
C ARG A 33 7.11 2.46 -13.81
N LEU A 34 6.62 2.14 -12.61
CA LEU A 34 6.20 0.78 -12.28
C LEU A 34 5.04 0.38 -13.19
N THR A 35 5.21 -0.72 -13.91
CA THR A 35 4.17 -1.34 -14.75
C THR A 35 3.61 -2.63 -14.14
N THR A 36 4.21 -3.11 -13.05
CA THR A 36 3.75 -4.28 -12.33
C THR A 36 2.31 -4.07 -11.85
N PRO A 37 1.37 -5.01 -12.10
CA PRO A 37 0.03 -4.93 -11.56
C PRO A 37 0.04 -4.83 -10.03
N VAL A 38 -0.75 -3.92 -9.47
CA VAL A 38 -0.80 -3.64 -8.02
C VAL A 38 -2.21 -3.89 -7.49
N LEU A 39 -2.32 -4.78 -6.51
CA LEU A 39 -3.46 -4.82 -5.60
C LEU A 39 -3.16 -3.90 -4.42
N ALA A 40 -3.90 -2.80 -4.31
CA ALA A 40 -3.73 -1.84 -3.23
C ALA A 40 -4.95 -1.92 -2.28
N VAL A 41 -4.72 -2.47 -1.09
CA VAL A 41 -5.75 -2.67 -0.07
C VAL A 41 -5.53 -1.72 1.11
N SER A 42 -6.57 -0.98 1.49
CA SER A 42 -6.61 -0.18 2.73
C SER A 42 -7.60 -0.78 3.71
N MET A 43 -7.36 -0.62 5.00
CA MET A 43 -8.23 -1.17 6.05
C MET A 43 -9.12 -0.06 6.62
N ASP A 44 -10.35 -0.42 7.02
CA ASP A 44 -11.13 0.44 7.93
C ASP A 44 -10.36 0.66 9.24
N ASP A 45 -10.60 1.80 9.90
CA ASP A 45 -10.06 2.17 11.22
C ASP A 45 -8.51 2.22 11.33
N ASP A 46 -7.78 2.11 10.22
CA ASP A 46 -6.34 2.36 10.18
C ASP A 46 -6.04 3.87 10.23
N SER A 47 -5.70 4.36 11.42
CA SER A 47 -5.32 5.75 11.66
C SER A 47 -3.92 6.13 11.16
N PHE A 48 -3.05 5.15 10.87
CA PHE A 48 -1.66 5.39 10.46
C PHE A 48 -1.56 5.49 8.94
N THR A 49 -2.32 4.64 8.25
CA THR A 49 -2.44 4.63 6.78
C THR A 49 -3.92 4.63 6.35
N PRO A 50 -4.66 5.71 6.62
CA PRO A 50 -6.07 5.82 6.25
C PRO A 50 -6.25 5.71 4.73
N HIS A 51 -7.48 5.41 4.27
CA HIS A 51 -7.77 5.20 2.85
C HIS A 51 -7.19 6.29 1.93
N ALA A 52 -7.30 7.56 2.33
CA ALA A 52 -6.78 8.69 1.56
C ALA A 52 -5.25 8.67 1.41
N THR A 53 -4.50 8.19 2.40
CA THR A 53 -3.05 8.02 2.30
C THR A 53 -2.70 6.98 1.25
N LEU A 54 -3.46 5.87 1.21
CA LEU A 54 -3.26 4.86 0.17
C LEU A 54 -3.69 5.36 -1.21
N ASP A 55 -4.76 6.16 -1.30
CA ASP A 55 -5.18 6.81 -2.55
C ASP A 55 -4.07 7.74 -3.08
N HIS A 56 -3.43 8.52 -2.20
CA HIS A 56 -2.31 9.38 -2.56
C HIS A 56 -1.09 8.59 -3.07
N LEU A 57 -0.79 7.44 -2.47
CA LEU A 57 0.24 6.54 -2.99
C LEU A 57 -0.16 5.99 -4.37
N CYS A 58 -1.40 5.54 -4.53
CA CYS A 58 -1.88 4.98 -5.80
C CYS A 58 -1.85 6.01 -6.92
N ALA A 59 -2.12 7.29 -6.64
CA ALA A 59 -2.01 8.37 -7.62
C ALA A 59 -0.59 8.54 -8.20
N LYS A 60 0.46 8.05 -7.51
CA LYS A 60 1.84 8.05 -8.01
C LYS A 60 2.12 6.90 -8.99
N LEU A 61 1.34 5.82 -8.95
CA LEU A 61 1.52 4.60 -9.75
C LEU A 61 0.94 4.77 -11.16
N THR A 62 1.41 5.77 -11.89
CA THR A 62 0.79 6.23 -13.15
C THR A 62 0.87 5.24 -14.31
N ALA A 63 1.83 4.30 -14.29
CA ALA A 63 2.01 3.30 -15.32
C ALA A 63 1.54 1.88 -14.90
N ALA A 64 1.13 1.70 -13.64
CA ALA A 64 0.74 0.40 -13.12
C ALA A 64 -0.76 0.17 -13.29
N PRO A 65 -1.20 -1.04 -13.66
CA PRO A 65 -2.59 -1.45 -13.48
C PRO A 65 -2.89 -1.56 -11.98
N VAL A 66 -3.68 -0.64 -11.42
CA VAL A 66 -4.01 -0.64 -9.98
C VAL A 66 -5.43 -1.14 -9.75
N THR A 67 -5.56 -2.21 -8.97
CA THR A 67 -6.83 -2.65 -8.39
C THR A 67 -6.94 -2.13 -6.95
N ARG A 68 -7.95 -1.30 -6.68
CA ARG A 68 -8.21 -0.72 -5.34
C ARG A 68 -9.21 -1.60 -4.59
N ALA A 69 -8.93 -1.88 -3.33
CA ALA A 69 -9.89 -2.52 -2.43
C ALA A 69 -9.86 -1.86 -1.04
N ARG A 70 -11.02 -1.84 -0.39
CA ARG A 70 -11.15 -1.50 1.02
C ARG A 70 -11.49 -2.77 1.78
N TYR A 71 -10.70 -3.09 2.79
CA TYR A 71 -10.95 -4.19 3.69
C TYR A 71 -11.72 -3.67 4.88
N THR A 72 -12.99 -4.07 4.96
CA THR A 72 -13.92 -3.48 5.91
C THR A 72 -14.05 -4.31 7.17
N VAL A 73 -14.48 -3.68 8.26
CA VAL A 73 -14.83 -4.41 9.50
C VAL A 73 -15.88 -5.49 9.23
N ALA A 74 -16.83 -5.21 8.32
CA ALA A 74 -17.85 -6.18 7.91
C ALA A 74 -17.26 -7.38 7.17
N GLU A 75 -16.32 -7.17 6.25
CA GLU A 75 -15.62 -8.26 5.54
C GLU A 75 -14.75 -9.08 6.51
N ALA A 76 -14.11 -8.41 7.47
CA ALA A 76 -13.26 -9.04 8.46
C ALA A 76 -14.04 -9.82 9.53
N GLY A 77 -15.28 -9.43 9.82
CA GLY A 77 -16.07 -9.96 10.94
C GLY A 77 -15.47 -9.62 12.32
N ALA A 78 -14.54 -8.68 12.38
CA ALA A 78 -13.81 -8.27 13.58
C ALA A 78 -13.28 -6.83 13.44
N PRO A 79 -13.02 -6.12 14.56
CA PRO A 79 -12.39 -4.81 14.51
C PRO A 79 -11.06 -4.83 13.76
N LEU A 80 -10.81 -3.77 13.01
CA LEU A 80 -9.56 -3.54 12.30
C LEU A 80 -8.84 -2.34 12.95
N ASP A 81 -7.52 -2.39 12.90
CA ASP A 81 -6.63 -1.24 13.05
C ASP A 81 -5.29 -1.60 12.39
N HIS A 82 -4.35 -0.65 12.37
CA HIS A 82 -3.04 -0.81 11.72
C HIS A 82 -2.27 -2.08 12.13
N PHE A 83 -2.45 -2.58 13.36
CA PHE A 83 -1.76 -3.72 13.92
C PHE A 83 -2.64 -4.97 14.09
N VAL A 84 -3.94 -4.79 14.32
CA VAL A 84 -4.87 -5.86 14.69
C VAL A 84 -5.46 -6.56 13.47
N TRP A 85 -5.50 -5.91 12.29
CA TRP A 85 -6.11 -6.47 11.07
C TRP A 85 -5.61 -7.88 10.74
N VAL A 86 -4.34 -8.17 11.04
CA VAL A 86 -3.70 -9.47 10.74
C VAL A 86 -4.39 -10.65 11.43
N ARG A 87 -5.04 -10.42 12.57
CA ARG A 87 -5.81 -11.45 13.29
C ARG A 87 -7.08 -11.86 12.54
N ALA A 88 -7.58 -10.99 11.68
CA ALA A 88 -8.69 -11.24 10.77
C ALA A 88 -8.20 -11.33 9.31
N GLY A 89 -6.96 -11.77 9.06
CA GLY A 89 -6.32 -11.71 7.74
C GLY A 89 -6.82 -12.72 6.70
N GLY A 90 -7.69 -13.67 7.07
CA GLY A 90 -8.11 -14.77 6.19
C GLY A 90 -8.77 -14.32 4.87
N PRO A 91 -9.84 -13.50 4.91
CA PRO A 91 -10.46 -12.96 3.69
C PRO A 91 -9.47 -12.14 2.83
N LEU A 92 -8.64 -11.31 3.46
CA LEU A 92 -7.62 -10.53 2.76
C LEU A 92 -6.58 -11.42 2.07
N ALA A 93 -6.10 -12.48 2.74
CA ALA A 93 -5.15 -13.42 2.16
C ALA A 93 -5.74 -14.12 0.92
N ARG A 94 -7.02 -14.49 0.97
CA ARG A 94 -7.74 -15.04 -0.19
C ARG A 94 -7.77 -14.05 -1.35
N ARG A 95 -8.12 -12.78 -1.09
CA ARG A 95 -8.10 -11.71 -2.11
C ARG A 95 -6.72 -11.56 -2.75
N VAL A 96 -5.65 -11.61 -1.97
CA VAL A 96 -4.27 -11.55 -2.48
C VAL A 96 -3.97 -12.76 -3.38
N ALA A 97 -4.36 -13.97 -2.95
CA ALA A 97 -4.18 -15.19 -3.75
C ALA A 97 -4.97 -15.15 -5.07
N ASP A 98 -6.23 -14.71 -5.02
CA ASP A 98 -7.10 -14.58 -6.20
C ASP A 98 -6.53 -13.56 -7.20
N PHE A 99 -6.04 -12.43 -6.71
CA PHE A 99 -5.38 -11.43 -7.55
C PHE A 99 -4.13 -12.02 -8.23
N ALA A 100 -3.25 -12.69 -7.47
CA ALA A 100 -2.05 -13.31 -8.02
C ALA A 100 -2.36 -14.40 -9.05
N ALA A 101 -3.38 -15.24 -8.79
CA ALA A 101 -3.82 -16.27 -9.72
C ALA A 101 -4.32 -15.66 -11.03
N ALA A 102 -5.05 -14.55 -10.99
CA ALA A 102 -5.55 -13.86 -12.18
C ALA A 102 -4.43 -13.21 -13.03
N LEU A 103 -3.25 -12.97 -12.47
CA LEU A 103 -2.08 -12.46 -13.22
C LEU A 103 -1.34 -13.54 -13.99
N THR A 104 -1.54 -14.82 -13.65
CA THR A 104 -0.92 -15.94 -14.34
C THR A 104 -1.91 -16.47 -15.37
N PRO A 105 -1.61 -16.45 -16.69
CA PRO A 105 -2.49 -17.07 -17.67
C PRO A 105 -2.67 -18.56 -17.32
N PRO A 106 -3.87 -19.15 -17.52
CA PRO A 106 -4.02 -20.59 -17.37
C PRO A 106 -3.04 -21.30 -18.31
N ALA A 107 -2.39 -22.35 -17.79
CA ALA A 107 -1.42 -23.17 -18.51
C ALA A 107 -2.03 -23.86 -19.75
#